data_AF-A0A7R8CQM5-F1
#
_entry.id   AF-A0A7R8CQM5-F1
#
_cell.length_a   1.000
_cell.length_b   1.000
_cell.length_c   1.000
_cell.angle_alpha   90.00
_cell.angle_beta   90.00
_cell.angle_gamma   90.00
#
_symmetry.space_group_name_H-M   'P 1'
#
loop_
_entity.id
_entity.type
_entity.pdbx_description
1 polymer ?
#
loop_
_entity_poly.entity_id
_entity_poly.type
_entity_poly.pdbx_seq_one_letter_code
_entity_poly.pdbx_strand_id
1 'polypeptide(L)'
;MMNFLFSIKSTHSTELHLNEYSNKGISYSRKHPLSCWITSMLVIFAGSVLANFLLGEPMLTPLKNNNQLLIATMVWFGIFYLPFDVGYKICKFLPIKIMCAALKEVYRAKKVHDGVYHASKLFPNAYIVMIIIGAIKGNGQSFITVAERLARGIWTPEAQEILRPSFSTKACIAAALVFVVDRKTDLISAPHALVYLMVVSFFVYFKLSSILLGISDPFIPFENLFCAIFLGGIFDALQERFYGKPKSEEKVEISKQD
;
A
#
# COMPACT_ATOMS: atom_id res chain seq x y z
N MET A 1 7.22 9.96 -9.39
CA MET A 1 8.57 9.89 -8.79
C MET A 1 8.63 8.96 -7.57
N MET A 2 8.00 9.25 -6.42
CA MET A 2 8.15 8.37 -5.23
C MET A 2 7.40 7.04 -5.27
N ASN A 3 6.24 6.94 -5.95
CA ASN A 3 5.61 5.63 -6.14
C ASN A 3 6.50 4.68 -6.93
N PHE A 4 7.39 5.21 -7.77
CA PHE A 4 8.34 4.42 -8.53
C PHE A 4 9.54 3.98 -7.67
N LEU A 5 10.15 4.91 -6.91
CA LEU A 5 11.21 4.59 -5.94
C LEU A 5 10.76 3.57 -4.88
N PHE A 6 9.50 3.66 -4.46
CA PHE A 6 8.89 2.69 -3.55
C PHE A 6 8.19 1.51 -4.25
N SER A 7 7.98 1.54 -5.57
CA SER A 7 7.53 0.37 -6.36
C SER A 7 8.67 -0.58 -6.57
N ILE A 8 9.86 -0.05 -6.85
CA ILE A 8 11.09 -0.81 -6.70
C ILE A 8 11.10 -1.39 -5.28
N LYS A 9 10.82 -0.59 -4.23
CA LYS A 9 10.70 -1.12 -2.86
C LYS A 9 9.47 -2.00 -2.54
N SER A 10 8.35 -2.01 -3.27
CA SER A 10 7.18 -2.89 -3.00
C SER A 10 7.32 -4.23 -3.69
N THR A 11 8.05 -4.27 -4.79
CA THR A 11 8.70 -5.49 -5.27
C THR A 11 9.77 -5.98 -4.26
N HIS A 12 10.28 -5.10 -3.38
CA HIS A 12 11.18 -5.43 -2.26
C HIS A 12 10.54 -5.44 -0.83
N SER A 13 9.21 -5.39 -0.65
CA SER A 13 8.59 -5.40 0.70
C SER A 13 8.41 -6.82 1.25
N THR A 14 9.47 -7.61 1.09
CA THR A 14 9.78 -8.81 1.87
C THR A 14 11.26 -8.65 2.21
N GLU A 15 11.53 -7.93 3.32
CA GLU A 15 12.86 -7.54 3.81
C GLU A 15 13.74 -8.72 4.31
N LEU A 16 13.56 -9.93 3.78
CA LEU A 16 14.35 -11.13 4.14
C LEU A 16 15.23 -11.70 3.02
N HIS A 17 15.19 -11.16 1.80
CA HIS A 17 16.06 -11.60 0.69
C HIS A 17 16.74 -10.44 -0.06
N LEU A 18 17.14 -9.39 0.68
CA LEU A 18 17.55 -8.11 0.09
C LEU A 18 18.94 -8.12 -0.60
N ASN A 19 19.82 -9.08 -0.32
CA ASN A 19 21.17 -9.10 -0.89
C ASN A 19 21.29 -9.90 -2.20
N GLU A 20 20.39 -10.84 -2.48
CA GLU A 20 20.47 -11.66 -3.71
C GLU A 20 19.73 -11.08 -4.91
N TYR A 21 18.78 -10.15 -4.70
CA TYR A 21 17.89 -9.68 -5.77
C TYR A 21 18.23 -8.30 -6.36
N SER A 22 19.12 -7.51 -5.72
CA SER A 22 19.57 -6.22 -6.26
C SER A 22 20.28 -6.37 -7.62
N ASN A 23 21.09 -7.42 -7.77
CA ASN A 23 21.74 -7.72 -9.06
C ASN A 23 20.75 -8.35 -10.07
N LYS A 24 19.83 -9.20 -9.61
CA LYS A 24 18.83 -9.87 -10.48
C LYS A 24 17.88 -8.87 -11.15
N GLY A 25 17.50 -7.79 -10.46
CA GLY A 25 16.60 -6.76 -11.00
C GLY A 25 17.19 -5.97 -12.17
N ILE A 26 18.45 -5.55 -12.08
CA ILE A 26 19.15 -4.85 -13.17
C ILE A 26 19.39 -5.81 -14.35
N SER A 27 19.82 -7.05 -14.08
CA SER A 27 19.98 -8.07 -15.11
C SER A 27 18.66 -8.37 -15.84
N TYR A 28 17.53 -8.41 -15.14
CA TYR A 28 16.21 -8.58 -15.74
C TYR A 28 15.81 -7.38 -16.62
N SER A 29 15.98 -6.16 -16.10
CA SER A 29 15.66 -4.92 -16.82
C SER A 29 16.45 -4.77 -18.14
N ARG A 30 17.69 -5.27 -18.17
CA ARG A 30 18.52 -5.30 -19.39
C ARG A 30 18.12 -6.39 -20.39
N LYS A 31 17.61 -7.53 -19.91
CA LYS A 31 17.13 -8.64 -20.78
C LYS A 31 15.73 -8.40 -21.34
N HIS A 32 14.85 -7.79 -20.56
CA HIS A 32 13.44 -7.57 -20.92
C HIS A 32 12.99 -6.13 -20.54
N PRO A 33 13.49 -5.10 -21.25
CA PRO A 33 13.24 -3.70 -20.91
C PRO A 33 11.74 -3.33 -20.99
N LEU A 34 11.04 -3.82 -22.02
CA LEU A 34 9.60 -3.55 -22.18
C LEU A 34 8.75 -4.14 -21.05
N SER A 35 9.05 -5.37 -20.63
CA SER A 35 8.36 -6.01 -19.50
C SER A 35 8.58 -5.23 -18.20
N CYS A 36 9.82 -4.79 -17.96
CA CYS A 36 10.17 -3.97 -16.80
C CYS A 36 9.42 -2.62 -16.83
N TRP A 37 9.31 -1.98 -17.99
CA TRP A 37 8.57 -0.74 -18.15
C TRP A 37 7.07 -0.93 -17.88
N ILE A 38 6.43 -1.93 -18.51
CA ILE A 38 4.98 -2.20 -18.34
C ILE A 38 4.65 -2.49 -16.88
N THR A 39 5.39 -3.40 -16.25
CA THR A 39 5.15 -3.76 -14.85
C THR A 39 5.33 -2.55 -13.92
N SER A 40 6.34 -1.72 -14.18
CA SER A 40 6.53 -0.49 -13.41
C SER A 40 5.39 0.51 -13.59
N MET A 41 4.90 0.71 -14.82
CA MET A 41 3.76 1.61 -15.07
C MET A 41 2.49 1.11 -14.38
N LEU A 42 2.22 -0.21 -14.43
CA LEU A 42 1.10 -0.81 -13.71
C LEU A 42 1.16 -0.55 -12.21
N VAL A 43 2.34 -0.63 -11.59
CA VAL A 43 2.49 -0.37 -10.15
C VAL A 43 2.37 1.13 -9.81
N ILE A 44 2.93 2.03 -10.64
CA ILE A 44 2.82 3.49 -10.43
C ILE A 44 1.36 3.95 -10.45
N PHE A 45 0.61 3.45 -11.43
CA PHE A 45 -0.78 3.83 -11.68
C PHE A 45 -1.79 2.89 -11.00
N ALA A 46 -1.31 1.93 -10.21
CA ALA A 46 -2.10 0.86 -9.61
C ALA A 46 -3.38 1.33 -8.92
N GLY A 47 -3.27 2.32 -8.04
CA GLY A 47 -4.43 2.86 -7.32
C GLY A 47 -5.51 3.42 -8.23
N SER A 48 -5.14 4.03 -9.35
CA SER A 48 -6.10 4.57 -10.32
C SER A 48 -6.64 3.47 -11.25
N VAL A 49 -5.79 2.56 -11.71
CA VAL A 49 -6.20 1.39 -12.52
C VAL A 49 -7.23 0.55 -11.78
N LEU A 50 -6.96 0.24 -10.50
CA LEU A 50 -7.83 -0.58 -9.67
C LEU A 50 -9.12 0.15 -9.26
N ALA A 51 -9.04 1.46 -8.97
CA ALA A 51 -10.24 2.25 -8.71
C ALA A 51 -11.15 2.34 -9.94
N ASN A 52 -10.58 2.54 -11.13
CA ASN A 52 -11.35 2.60 -12.37
C ASN A 52 -11.98 1.25 -12.71
N PHE A 53 -11.25 0.15 -12.48
CA PHE A 53 -11.80 -1.20 -12.63
C PHE A 53 -13.05 -1.41 -11.77
N LEU A 54 -13.00 -0.99 -10.50
CA LEU A 54 -14.15 -1.13 -9.59
C LEU A 54 -15.31 -0.19 -9.90
N LEU A 55 -15.04 0.97 -10.50
CA LEU A 55 -16.07 1.92 -10.90
C LEU A 55 -16.65 1.63 -12.30
N GLY A 56 -16.13 0.62 -13.02
CA GLY A 56 -16.52 0.32 -14.39
C GLY A 56 -16.03 1.35 -15.42
N GLU A 57 -15.06 2.18 -15.05
CA GLU A 57 -14.41 3.13 -15.95
C GLU A 57 -13.26 2.46 -16.71
N PRO A 58 -12.84 2.99 -17.88
CA PRO A 58 -11.70 2.45 -18.61
C PRO A 58 -10.43 2.42 -17.72
N MET A 59 -9.89 1.21 -17.49
CA MET A 59 -8.72 0.99 -16.62
C MET A 59 -7.47 1.75 -17.07
N LEU A 60 -7.36 2.02 -18.38
CA LEU A 60 -6.21 2.70 -19.00
C LEU A 60 -6.33 4.23 -18.99
N THR A 61 -7.39 4.80 -18.40
CA THR A 61 -7.55 6.26 -18.27
C THR A 61 -6.33 6.97 -17.66
N PRO A 62 -5.60 6.41 -16.67
CA PRO A 62 -4.39 7.04 -16.14
C PRO A 62 -3.27 7.21 -17.18
N LEU A 63 -3.21 6.34 -18.19
CA LEU A 63 -2.20 6.41 -19.26
C LEU A 63 -2.48 7.51 -20.28
N LYS A 64 -3.70 8.05 -20.32
CA LYS A 64 -4.06 9.18 -21.20
C LYS A 64 -3.27 10.44 -20.87
N ASN A 65 -2.79 10.59 -19.62
CA ASN A 65 -2.01 11.76 -19.21
C ASN A 65 -0.54 11.62 -19.61
N ASN A 66 -0.23 12.05 -20.85
CA ASN A 66 1.11 12.00 -21.43
C ASN A 66 2.19 12.62 -20.53
N ASN A 67 1.88 13.71 -19.82
CA ASN A 67 2.85 14.36 -18.94
C ASN A 67 3.24 13.45 -17.76
N GLN A 68 2.27 12.80 -17.12
CA GLN A 68 2.54 11.87 -16.01
C GLN A 68 3.23 10.61 -16.49
N LEU A 69 2.85 10.10 -17.67
CA LEU A 69 3.46 8.93 -18.29
C LEU A 69 4.93 9.19 -18.69
N LEU A 70 5.22 10.36 -19.26
CA LEU A 70 6.56 10.78 -19.65
C LEU A 70 7.46 10.94 -18.42
N ILE A 71 6.99 11.63 -17.38
CA ILE A 71 7.74 11.76 -16.12
C ILE A 71 8.00 10.39 -15.48
N ALA A 72 7.00 9.50 -15.47
CA ALA A 72 7.16 8.16 -14.94
C ALA A 72 8.22 7.35 -15.73
N THR A 73 8.22 7.48 -17.06
CA THR A 73 9.19 6.81 -17.94
C THR A 73 10.60 7.38 -17.79
N MET A 74 10.75 8.70 -17.66
CA MET A 74 12.05 9.32 -17.39
C MET A 74 12.63 8.89 -16.04
N VAL A 75 11.80 8.81 -15.00
CA VAL A 75 12.22 8.31 -13.69
C VAL A 75 12.60 6.83 -13.77
N TRP A 76 11.82 6.02 -14.51
CA TRP A 76 12.15 4.62 -14.75
C TRP A 76 13.50 4.44 -15.43
N PHE A 77 13.72 5.19 -16.51
CA PHE A 77 14.99 5.19 -17.22
C PHE A 77 16.13 5.64 -16.29
N GLY A 78 15.88 6.69 -15.52
CA GLY A 78 16.82 7.31 -14.60
C GLY A 78 17.34 6.39 -13.50
N ILE A 79 16.53 5.42 -13.07
CA ILE A 79 16.91 4.51 -11.99
C ILE A 79 17.57 3.23 -12.53
N PHE A 80 17.13 2.71 -13.67
CA PHE A 80 17.65 1.45 -14.20
C PHE A 80 18.86 1.59 -15.14
N TYR A 81 19.01 2.71 -15.83
CA TYR A 81 19.97 2.86 -16.94
C TYR A 81 20.97 4.00 -16.78
N LEU A 82 20.92 4.80 -15.70
CA LEU A 82 21.98 5.80 -15.45
C LEU A 82 23.34 5.12 -15.22
N PRO A 83 24.44 5.67 -15.78
CA PRO A 83 25.78 5.14 -15.54
C PRO A 83 26.14 5.23 -14.05
N PHE A 84 26.93 4.27 -13.57
CA PHE A 84 27.39 4.16 -12.17
C PHE A 84 26.30 4.00 -11.10
N ASP A 85 25.06 3.71 -11.49
CA ASP A 85 23.93 3.50 -10.58
C ASP A 85 23.67 4.71 -9.66
N VAL A 86 23.97 5.92 -10.18
CA VAL A 86 23.85 7.19 -9.43
C VAL A 86 22.42 7.43 -8.97
N GLY A 87 21.44 7.15 -9.84
CA GLY A 87 20.02 7.32 -9.52
C GLY A 87 19.58 6.51 -8.31
N TYR A 88 19.97 5.23 -8.24
CA TYR A 88 19.66 4.36 -7.11
C TYR A 88 20.41 4.80 -5.84
N LYS A 89 21.71 5.11 -5.93
CA LYS A 89 22.54 5.54 -4.80
C LYS A 89 22.01 6.81 -4.13
N ILE A 90 21.63 7.82 -4.92
CA ILE A 90 21.04 9.07 -4.42
C ILE A 90 19.74 8.77 -3.67
N CYS A 91 18.88 7.90 -4.21
CA CYS A 91 17.60 7.60 -3.58
C CYS A 91 17.73 6.70 -2.34
N LYS A 92 18.85 5.97 -2.21
CA LYS A 92 19.19 5.19 -1.02
C LYS A 92 19.73 6.07 0.11
N PHE A 93 20.20 7.27 -0.19
CA PHE A 93 20.69 8.22 0.82
C PHE A 93 19.57 8.60 1.79
N LEU A 94 19.83 8.42 3.09
CA LEU A 94 18.82 8.50 4.15
C LEU A 94 18.00 9.80 4.16
N PRO A 95 18.58 11.02 4.08
CA PRO A 95 17.78 12.24 4.11
C PRO A 95 16.90 12.41 2.87
N ILE A 96 17.38 11.97 1.70
CA ILE A 96 16.60 11.97 0.45
C ILE A 96 15.45 10.97 0.57
N LYS A 97 15.71 9.79 1.11
CA LYS A 97 14.70 8.76 1.36
C LYS A 97 13.62 9.25 2.32
N ILE A 98 13.97 9.96 3.38
CA ILE A 98 13.01 10.56 4.33
C ILE A 98 12.13 11.59 3.63
N MET A 99 12.73 12.53 2.89
CA MET A 99 11.98 13.56 2.16
C MET A 99 11.02 12.94 1.14
N CYS A 100 11.49 11.96 0.36
CA CYS A 100 10.64 11.21 -0.56
C CYS A 100 9.53 10.44 0.16
N ALA A 101 9.81 9.81 1.31
CA ALA A 101 8.81 9.11 2.08
C ALA A 101 7.70 10.06 2.58
N ALA A 102 8.07 11.22 3.14
CA ALA A 102 7.12 12.22 3.61
C ALA A 102 6.23 12.73 2.47
N LEU A 103 6.83 13.14 1.35
CA LEU A 103 6.07 13.59 0.19
C LEU A 103 5.13 12.48 -0.34
N LYS A 104 5.52 11.19 -0.21
CA LYS A 104 4.72 10.07 -0.73
C LYS A 104 3.42 9.96 0.06
N GLU A 105 3.52 10.12 1.37
CA GLU A 105 2.37 10.11 2.27
C GLU A 105 1.43 11.29 2.02
N VAL A 106 1.96 12.48 1.72
CA VAL A 106 1.14 13.63 1.30
C VAL A 106 0.35 13.29 0.02
N TYR A 107 1.01 12.71 -0.98
CA TYR A 107 0.34 12.27 -2.21
C TYR A 107 -0.65 11.12 -1.98
N ARG A 108 -0.38 10.22 -1.04
CA ARG A 108 -1.30 9.14 -0.66
C ARG A 108 -2.59 9.71 -0.07
N ALA A 109 -2.49 10.59 0.92
CA ALA A 109 -3.63 11.26 1.51
C ALA A 109 -4.46 12.01 0.45
N LYS A 110 -3.80 12.71 -0.47
CA LYS A 110 -4.46 13.33 -1.63
C LYS A 110 -5.23 12.32 -2.48
N LYS A 111 -4.62 11.18 -2.84
CA LYS A 111 -5.27 10.13 -3.63
C LYS A 111 -6.49 9.53 -2.93
N VAL A 112 -6.42 9.34 -1.62
CA VAL A 112 -7.58 8.86 -0.82
C VAL A 112 -8.71 9.87 -0.88
N HIS A 113 -8.42 11.15 -0.60
CA HIS A 113 -9.39 12.24 -0.69
C HIS A 113 -10.02 12.33 -2.09
N ASP A 114 -9.21 12.37 -3.15
CA ASP A 114 -9.69 12.42 -4.54
C ASP A 114 -10.47 11.15 -4.94
N GLY A 115 -10.20 10.01 -4.30
CA GLY A 115 -10.94 8.76 -4.45
C GLY A 115 -12.33 8.83 -3.85
N VAL A 116 -12.41 9.22 -2.57
CA VAL A 116 -13.67 9.43 -1.86
C VAL A 116 -14.51 10.50 -2.56
N TYR A 117 -13.89 11.61 -2.95
CA TYR A 117 -14.56 12.70 -3.68
C TYR A 117 -15.15 12.21 -5.00
N HIS A 118 -14.37 11.48 -5.81
CA HIS A 118 -14.84 10.92 -7.08
C HIS A 118 -16.00 9.93 -6.86
N ALA A 119 -15.82 8.96 -5.96
CA ALA A 119 -16.86 7.97 -5.65
C ALA A 119 -18.14 8.62 -5.11
N SER A 120 -18.03 9.69 -4.33
CA SER A 120 -19.18 10.41 -3.78
C SER A 120 -20.02 11.12 -4.84
N LYS A 121 -19.43 11.49 -5.98
CA LYS A 121 -20.14 12.07 -7.11
C LYS A 121 -20.91 11.02 -7.90
N LEU A 122 -20.33 9.85 -8.10
CA LEU A 122 -20.97 8.75 -8.82
C LEU A 122 -22.06 8.07 -7.98
N PHE A 123 -21.77 7.82 -6.70
CA PHE A 123 -22.65 7.08 -5.79
C PHE A 123 -22.85 7.84 -4.48
N PRO A 124 -23.69 8.90 -4.45
CA PRO A 124 -23.81 9.79 -3.31
C PRO A 124 -24.31 9.11 -2.03
N ASN A 125 -25.04 7.99 -2.12
CA ASN A 125 -25.60 7.30 -0.95
C ASN A 125 -24.81 6.04 -0.55
N ALA A 126 -23.80 5.63 -1.33
CA ALA A 126 -23.07 4.39 -1.12
C ALA A 126 -21.78 4.63 -0.32
N TYR A 127 -21.92 4.83 1.00
CA TYR A 127 -20.79 5.12 1.90
C TYR A 127 -19.67 4.07 1.83
N ILE A 128 -20.04 2.78 1.80
CA ILE A 128 -19.07 1.67 1.72
C ILE A 128 -18.25 1.73 0.43
N VAL A 129 -18.90 2.05 -0.70
CA VAL A 129 -18.21 2.19 -2.00
C VAL A 129 -17.20 3.34 -1.94
N MET A 130 -17.57 4.47 -1.32
CA MET A 130 -16.64 5.60 -1.15
C MET A 130 -15.40 5.21 -0.33
N ILE A 131 -15.60 4.46 0.77
CA ILE A 131 -14.51 4.01 1.64
C ILE A 131 -13.58 3.06 0.88
N ILE A 132 -14.14 2.07 0.17
CA ILE A 132 -13.38 1.08 -0.61
C ILE A 132 -12.56 1.78 -1.70
N ILE A 133 -13.17 2.66 -2.49
CA ILE A 133 -12.48 3.38 -3.58
C ILE A 133 -11.41 4.32 -3.04
N GLY A 134 -11.68 5.01 -1.92
CA GLY A 134 -10.69 5.83 -1.23
C GLY A 134 -9.48 5.01 -0.79
N ALA A 135 -9.71 3.88 -0.13
CA ALA A 135 -8.65 2.98 0.34
C ALA A 135 -7.80 2.42 -0.82
N ILE A 136 -8.46 2.04 -1.91
CA ILE A 136 -7.81 1.50 -3.11
C ILE A 136 -7.01 2.56 -3.86
N LYS A 137 -7.50 3.80 -4.00
CA LYS A 137 -6.67 4.87 -4.57
C LYS A 137 -5.43 5.16 -3.70
N GLY A 138 -5.55 5.04 -2.38
CA GLY A 138 -4.45 5.23 -1.43
C GLY A 138 -3.39 4.13 -1.42
N ASN A 139 -3.79 2.85 -1.46
CA ASN A 139 -2.88 1.70 -1.35
C ASN A 139 -3.04 0.61 -2.43
N GLY A 140 -3.58 0.93 -3.62
CA GLY A 140 -3.79 -0.03 -4.71
C GLY A 140 -2.52 -0.70 -5.24
N GLN A 141 -1.36 -0.07 -5.01
CA GLN A 141 -0.05 -0.63 -5.34
C GLN A 141 0.17 -2.00 -4.70
N SER A 142 -0.14 -2.16 -3.41
CA SER A 142 0.09 -3.44 -2.74
C SER A 142 -0.78 -4.58 -3.30
N PHE A 143 -2.02 -4.26 -3.71
CA PHE A 143 -2.91 -5.24 -4.35
C PHE A 143 -2.40 -5.67 -5.73
N ILE A 144 -1.97 -4.72 -6.57
CA ILE A 144 -1.45 -5.01 -7.92
C ILE A 144 -0.10 -5.72 -7.87
N THR A 145 0.75 -5.46 -6.88
CA THR A 145 2.04 -6.15 -6.73
C THR A 145 1.87 -7.68 -6.59
N VAL A 146 0.77 -8.17 -6.03
CA VAL A 146 0.49 -9.62 -5.97
C VAL A 146 0.23 -10.18 -7.38
N ALA A 147 -0.61 -9.52 -8.17
CA ALA A 147 -0.90 -9.91 -9.56
C ALA A 147 0.35 -9.80 -10.45
N GLU A 148 1.17 -8.77 -10.23
CA GLU A 148 2.43 -8.54 -10.91
C GLU A 148 3.48 -9.62 -10.60
N ARG A 149 3.54 -10.11 -9.35
CA ARG A 149 4.39 -11.25 -8.95
C ARG A 149 3.92 -12.55 -9.62
N LEU A 150 2.61 -12.80 -9.62
CA LEU A 150 2.01 -13.95 -10.31
C LEU A 150 2.32 -13.92 -11.81
N ALA A 151 2.17 -12.78 -12.48
CA ALA A 151 2.49 -12.62 -13.90
C ALA A 151 3.99 -12.87 -14.23
N ARG A 152 4.88 -12.74 -13.25
CA ARG A 152 6.31 -13.07 -13.37
C ARG A 152 6.65 -14.50 -12.93
N GLY A 153 5.65 -15.33 -12.64
CA GLY A 153 5.83 -16.71 -12.18
C GLY A 153 6.32 -16.82 -10.73
N ILE A 154 6.25 -15.74 -9.95
CA ILE A 154 6.62 -15.72 -8.54
C ILE A 154 5.34 -15.76 -7.70
N TRP A 155 5.07 -16.90 -7.06
CA TRP A 155 3.92 -17.04 -6.17
C TRP A 155 4.35 -16.84 -4.71
N THR A 156 3.74 -15.85 -4.04
CA THR A 156 3.97 -15.56 -2.61
C THR A 156 2.62 -15.34 -1.91
N PRO A 157 1.90 -16.41 -1.53
CA PRO A 157 0.52 -16.32 -1.04
C PRO A 157 0.42 -15.66 0.34
N GLU A 158 1.49 -15.73 1.15
CA GLU A 158 1.53 -15.19 2.52
C GLU A 158 1.57 -13.66 2.57
N ALA A 159 1.92 -13.00 1.45
CA ALA A 159 2.11 -11.56 1.36
C ALA A 159 0.86 -10.83 0.83
N GLN A 160 -0.32 -11.43 0.90
CA GLN A 160 -1.56 -10.79 0.44
C GLN A 160 -2.09 -9.79 1.47
N GLU A 161 -2.31 -8.55 1.03
CA GLU A 161 -2.89 -7.47 1.85
C GLU A 161 -4.31 -7.75 2.34
N ILE A 162 -5.05 -8.63 1.65
CA ILE A 162 -6.39 -9.05 2.09
C ILE A 162 -6.28 -9.95 3.33
N LEU A 163 -5.26 -10.83 3.35
CA LEU A 163 -5.04 -11.78 4.45
C LEU A 163 -4.40 -11.09 5.66
N ARG A 164 -3.39 -10.23 5.42
CA ARG A 164 -2.71 -9.45 6.46
C ARG A 164 -2.62 -7.98 6.04
N PRO A 165 -3.61 -7.14 6.41
CA PRO A 165 -3.62 -5.74 5.99
C PRO A 165 -2.46 -4.98 6.61
N SER A 166 -1.64 -4.37 5.75
CA SER A 166 -0.55 -3.51 6.21
C SER A 166 -1.07 -2.26 6.91
N PHE A 167 -0.22 -1.63 7.73
CA PHE A 167 -0.51 -0.30 8.31
C PHE A 167 -0.98 0.72 7.26
N SER A 168 -0.41 0.68 6.06
CA SER A 168 -0.82 1.58 4.98
C SER A 168 -2.26 1.35 4.55
N THR A 169 -2.71 0.11 4.44
CA THR A 169 -4.10 -0.24 4.09
C THR A 169 -5.05 0.20 5.21
N LYS A 170 -4.72 -0.10 6.48
CA LYS A 170 -5.51 0.30 7.65
C LYS A 170 -5.67 1.82 7.76
N ALA A 171 -4.56 2.55 7.63
CA ALA A 171 -4.56 4.00 7.65
C ALA A 171 -5.37 4.62 6.50
N CYS A 172 -5.29 4.04 5.29
CA CYS A 172 -6.10 4.47 4.14
C CYS A 172 -7.61 4.25 4.36
N ILE A 173 -8.01 3.13 4.98
CA ILE A 173 -9.42 2.88 5.33
C ILE A 173 -9.90 3.89 6.37
N ALA A 174 -9.12 4.11 7.44
CA ALA A 174 -9.45 5.09 8.48
C ALA A 174 -9.56 6.52 7.91
N ALA A 175 -8.60 6.92 7.07
CA ALA A 175 -8.64 8.21 6.37
C ALA A 175 -9.84 8.34 5.44
N ALA A 176 -10.18 7.29 4.69
CA ALA A 176 -11.35 7.29 3.82
C ALA A 176 -12.65 7.42 4.63
N LEU A 177 -12.75 6.77 5.79
CA LEU A 177 -13.88 6.92 6.71
C LEU A 177 -14.00 8.37 7.21
N VAL A 178 -12.90 8.98 7.65
CA VAL A 178 -12.89 10.39 8.07
C VAL A 178 -13.35 11.32 6.96
N PHE A 179 -12.84 11.15 5.72
CA PHE A 179 -13.25 11.97 4.58
C PHE A 179 -14.71 11.76 4.16
N VAL A 180 -15.26 10.54 4.34
CA VAL A 180 -16.68 10.27 4.08
C VAL A 180 -17.56 10.97 5.13
N VAL A 181 -17.19 10.88 6.41
CA VAL A 181 -17.92 11.53 7.52
C VAL A 181 -17.90 13.05 7.38
N ASP A 182 -16.72 13.63 7.14
CA ASP A 182 -16.52 15.08 6.92
C ASP A 182 -17.37 15.62 5.77
N ARG A 183 -17.62 14.80 4.75
CA ARG A 183 -18.36 15.20 3.55
C ARG A 183 -19.88 15.02 3.66
N LYS A 184 -20.34 14.11 4.51
CA LYS A 184 -21.75 13.70 4.58
C LYS A 184 -22.46 14.13 5.85
N THR A 185 -21.69 14.54 6.85
CA THR A 185 -22.22 14.93 8.15
C THR A 185 -21.58 16.24 8.53
N ASP A 186 -22.41 17.26 8.78
CA ASP A 186 -21.99 18.53 9.39
C ASP A 186 -21.57 18.35 10.88
N LEU A 187 -21.46 17.09 11.36
CA LEU A 187 -20.97 16.76 12.70
C LEU A 187 -19.56 17.30 12.94
N ILE A 188 -18.76 17.43 11.88
CA ILE A 188 -17.46 18.10 11.94
C ILE A 188 -17.68 19.53 11.46
N SER A 189 -17.99 20.44 12.37
CA SER A 189 -18.08 21.89 12.09
C SER A 189 -16.70 22.53 11.79
N ALA A 190 -15.67 21.71 11.53
CA ALA A 190 -14.33 22.16 11.21
C ALA A 190 -14.18 22.35 9.68
N PRO A 191 -13.37 23.32 9.23
CA PRO A 191 -13.15 23.51 7.80
C PRO A 191 -12.50 22.27 7.18
N HIS A 192 -12.99 21.81 6.02
CA HIS A 192 -12.47 20.65 5.29
C HIS A 192 -10.94 20.69 5.09
N ALA A 193 -10.37 21.89 4.95
CA ALA A 193 -8.93 22.09 4.85
C ALA A 193 -8.17 21.64 6.12
N LEU A 194 -8.75 21.85 7.30
CA LEU A 194 -8.18 21.43 8.58
C LEU A 194 -8.24 19.91 8.73
N VAL A 195 -9.37 19.29 8.40
CA VAL A 195 -9.50 17.81 8.42
C VAL A 195 -8.49 17.17 7.47
N TYR A 196 -8.37 17.71 6.26
CA TYR A 196 -7.36 17.26 5.29
C TYR A 196 -5.94 17.41 5.83
N LEU A 197 -5.60 18.55 6.44
CA LEU A 197 -4.29 18.78 7.05
C LEU A 197 -4.02 17.77 8.17
N MET A 198 -4.99 17.51 9.05
CA MET A 198 -4.86 16.54 10.14
C MET A 198 -4.56 15.13 9.62
N VAL A 199 -5.29 14.68 8.59
CA VAL A 199 -5.06 13.38 7.95
C VAL A 199 -3.67 13.31 7.30
N VAL A 200 -3.26 14.35 6.56
CA VAL A 200 -1.93 14.40 5.94
C VAL A 200 -0.82 14.36 7.00
N SER A 201 -0.94 15.18 8.05
CA SER A 201 0.02 15.21 9.15
C SER A 201 0.11 13.86 9.86
N PHE A 202 -1.01 13.17 10.06
CA PHE A 202 -1.06 11.80 10.59
C PHE A 202 -0.25 10.83 9.71
N PHE A 203 -0.51 10.78 8.40
CA PHE A 203 0.23 9.88 7.50
C PHE A 203 1.73 10.15 7.50
N VAL A 204 2.14 11.42 7.43
CA VAL A 204 3.56 11.80 7.45
C VAL A 204 4.19 11.44 8.79
N TYR A 205 3.55 11.76 9.92
CA TYR A 205 4.05 11.47 11.26
C TYR A 205 4.32 9.97 11.46
N PHE A 206 3.35 9.12 11.13
CA PHE A 206 3.52 7.68 11.32
C PHE A 206 4.56 7.09 10.36
N LYS A 207 4.64 7.59 9.13
CA LYS A 207 5.66 7.12 8.19
C LYS A 207 7.06 7.50 8.61
N LEU A 208 7.25 8.73 9.10
CA LEU A 208 8.52 9.20 9.63
C LEU A 208 8.91 8.41 10.88
N SER A 209 7.96 8.20 11.79
CA SER A 209 8.16 7.40 13.00
C SER A 209 8.57 5.96 12.68
N SER A 210 7.92 5.33 11.70
CA SER A 210 8.30 3.99 11.23
C SER A 210 9.72 3.93 10.64
N ILE A 211 10.14 4.95 9.90
CA ILE A 211 11.48 4.99 9.29
C ILE A 211 12.58 5.32 10.32
N LEU A 212 12.30 6.21 11.28
CA LEU A 212 13.29 6.71 12.24
C LEU A 212 13.40 5.85 13.50
N LEU A 213 12.27 5.35 14.02
CA LEU A 213 12.22 4.60 15.28
C LEU A 213 12.13 3.10 15.07
N GLY A 214 11.88 2.63 13.84
CA GLY A 214 11.73 1.19 13.54
C GLY A 214 10.51 0.53 14.19
N ILE A 215 9.66 1.31 14.86
CA ILE A 215 8.46 0.80 15.53
C ILE A 215 7.48 0.34 14.46
N SER A 216 7.12 -0.94 14.54
CA SER A 216 6.17 -1.58 13.64
C SER A 216 4.74 -1.38 14.17
N ASP A 217 3.90 -0.78 13.34
CA ASP A 217 2.44 -0.72 13.40
C ASP A 217 1.75 -0.25 14.71
N PRO A 218 1.39 1.05 14.81
CA PRO A 218 0.72 1.62 15.99
C PRO A 218 -0.73 1.15 16.20
N PHE A 219 -1.32 0.45 15.22
CA PHE A 219 -2.71 -0.04 15.30
C PHE A 219 -2.84 -1.41 15.97
N ILE A 220 -1.75 -2.16 16.13
CA ILE A 220 -1.75 -3.49 16.77
C ILE A 220 -2.41 -3.49 18.16
N PRO A 221 -2.09 -2.57 19.10
CA PRO A 221 -2.73 -2.59 20.42
C PRO A 221 -4.24 -2.33 20.34
N PHE A 222 -4.69 -1.46 19.42
CA PHE A 222 -6.11 -1.18 19.23
C PHE A 222 -6.85 -2.37 18.62
N GLU A 223 -6.25 -3.04 17.65
CA GLU A 223 -6.79 -4.25 17.03
C GLU A 223 -6.87 -5.40 18.02
N ASN A 224 -5.82 -5.61 18.82
CA ASN A 224 -5.83 -6.63 19.88
C ASN A 224 -6.91 -6.35 20.93
N LEU A 225 -7.11 -5.08 21.31
CA LEU A 225 -8.17 -4.68 22.22
C LEU A 225 -9.58 -4.90 21.61
N PHE A 226 -9.77 -4.54 20.35
CA PHE A 226 -11.02 -4.76 19.64
C PHE A 226 -11.32 -6.26 19.50
N CYS A 227 -10.32 -7.06 19.13
CA CYS A 227 -10.44 -8.52 19.05
C CYS A 227 -10.74 -9.15 20.41
N ALA A 228 -10.08 -8.68 21.48
CA ALA A 228 -10.36 -9.12 22.83
C ALA A 228 -11.82 -8.84 23.23
N ILE A 229 -12.31 -7.63 22.97
CA ILE A 229 -13.63 -7.19 23.46
C ILE A 229 -14.78 -7.75 22.62
N PHE A 230 -14.68 -7.68 21.28
CA PHE A 230 -15.82 -7.92 20.39
C PHE A 230 -15.75 -9.23 19.61
N LEU A 231 -14.57 -9.73 19.28
CA LEU A 231 -14.38 -10.90 18.41
C LEU A 231 -14.08 -12.18 19.19
N GLY A 232 -14.41 -12.20 20.48
CA GLY A 232 -14.33 -13.41 21.30
C GLY A 232 -13.02 -13.62 22.03
N GLY A 233 -12.04 -12.71 22.01
CA GLY A 233 -10.79 -12.92 22.75
C GLY A 233 -10.97 -13.00 24.28
N ILE A 234 -11.99 -12.34 24.85
CA ILE A 234 -12.41 -12.55 26.25
C ILE A 234 -13.03 -13.94 26.43
N PHE A 235 -13.83 -14.42 25.48
CA PHE A 235 -14.43 -15.76 25.51
C PHE A 235 -13.39 -16.87 25.33
N ASP A 236 -12.40 -16.69 24.46
CA ASP A 236 -11.27 -17.60 24.26
C ASP A 236 -10.34 -17.62 25.49
N ALA A 237 -10.04 -16.45 26.08
CA ALA A 237 -9.27 -16.37 27.33
C ALA A 237 -10.02 -16.98 28.53
N LEU A 238 -11.35 -16.84 28.57
CA LEU A 238 -12.20 -17.56 29.54
C LEU A 238 -12.21 -19.06 29.26
N GLN A 239 -12.38 -19.49 28.01
CA GLN A 239 -12.39 -20.90 27.64
C GLN A 239 -11.04 -21.56 27.96
N GLU A 240 -9.92 -20.86 27.74
CA GLU A 240 -8.59 -21.34 28.09
C GLU A 240 -8.39 -21.44 29.61
N ARG A 241 -8.97 -20.52 30.40
CA ARG A 241 -8.94 -20.59 31.88
C ARG A 241 -9.88 -21.64 32.48
N PHE A 242 -11.05 -21.85 31.89
CA PHE A 242 -12.10 -22.73 32.44
C PHE A 242 -12.06 -24.16 31.88
N TYR A 243 -11.65 -24.34 30.62
CA TYR A 243 -11.65 -25.64 29.93
C TYR A 243 -10.25 -26.13 29.50
N GLY A 244 -9.21 -25.30 29.61
CA GLY A 244 -7.85 -25.64 29.16
C GLY A 244 -7.71 -25.65 27.63
N LYS A 245 -6.47 -25.46 27.13
CA LYS A 245 -6.18 -25.32 25.69
C LYS A 245 -6.80 -26.46 24.85
N PRO A 246 -7.55 -26.17 23.77
CA PRO A 246 -7.87 -27.20 22.79
C PRO A 246 -6.58 -27.65 22.08
N LYS A 247 -6.35 -28.97 22.04
CA LYS A 247 -5.29 -29.59 21.24
C LYS A 247 -5.55 -29.33 19.75
N SER A 248 -4.85 -28.35 19.17
CA SER A 248 -4.73 -28.25 17.72
C SER A 248 -3.36 -27.72 17.31
N GLU A 249 -2.32 -28.47 17.68
CA GLU A 249 -1.02 -28.48 17.00
C GLU A 249 -0.53 -29.93 16.99
N GLU A 250 -0.87 -30.69 15.95
CA GLU A 250 -0.03 -31.81 15.51
C GLU A 250 -0.40 -32.24 14.08
N LYS A 251 0.62 -32.25 13.22
CA LYS A 251 0.73 -32.88 11.89
C LYS A 251 0.29 -32.06 10.66
N VAL A 252 1.25 -31.34 10.07
CA VAL A 252 1.73 -31.62 8.71
C VAL A 252 3.25 -31.36 8.65
N GLU A 253 4.04 -32.19 9.33
CA GLU A 253 5.34 -32.59 8.77
C GLU A 253 5.02 -33.70 7.76
N ILE A 254 5.13 -33.40 6.46
CA ILE A 254 5.33 -34.46 5.47
C ILE A 254 6.82 -34.52 5.22
N SER A 255 7.50 -35.32 6.05
CA SER A 255 8.65 -36.07 5.62
C SER A 255 8.16 -37.19 4.69
N LYS A 256 8.57 -37.13 3.43
CA LYS A 256 8.78 -38.33 2.60
C LYS A 256 10.07 -38.10 1.80
N GLN A 257 11.16 -38.65 2.33
CA GLN A 257 12.20 -39.26 1.50
C GLN A 257 11.56 -40.44 0.78
N ASP A 258 11.62 -40.43 -0.55
CA ASP A 258 12.48 -41.32 -1.34
C ASP A 258 12.72 -40.67 -2.71
#